data_AF-A0A1E7JSD4-F1
#
_entry.id   AF-A0A1E7JSD4-F1
#
_cell.length_a   1.000
_cell.length_b   1.000
_cell.length_c   1.000
_cell.angle_alpha   90.00
_cell.angle_beta   90.00
_cell.angle_gamma   90.00
#
_symmetry.space_group_name_H-M   'P 1'
#
loop_
_entity.id
_entity.type
_entity.pdbx_description
1 polymer ?
#
loop_
_entity_poly.entity_id
_entity_poly.type
_entity_poly.pdbx_seq_one_letter_code
_entity_poly.pdbx_strand_id
1 'polypeptide(L)'
;MSLFVMFLEGWKMRKRTFEEQVEIFLTDLRSGAVTRRGHIRLNPHKYTKLRREDADRVAEEAGYYRQTFGTKGNWLFLRSADSEDENK
;
A
#
# COMPACT_ATOMS: atom_id res chain seq x y z
N MET A 1 7.84 25.30 -0.92
CA MET A 1 7.38 24.79 -2.23
C MET A 1 6.99 23.31 -2.13
N SER A 2 5.89 22.91 -1.46
CA SER A 2 5.59 21.47 -1.31
C SER A 2 4.12 21.07 -1.28
N LEU A 3 3.17 22.00 -1.23
CA LEU A 3 1.73 21.67 -1.24
C LEU A 3 1.15 21.44 -2.65
N PHE A 4 1.77 22.00 -3.69
CA PHE A 4 1.27 21.88 -5.07
C PHE A 4 1.56 20.52 -5.72
N VAL A 5 2.64 19.83 -5.35
CA VAL A 5 3.02 18.54 -5.95
C VAL A 5 2.06 17.42 -5.49
N MET A 6 1.67 17.41 -4.21
CA MET A 6 0.70 16.44 -3.68
C MET A 6 -0.68 16.57 -4.34
N PHE A 7 -1.08 17.79 -4.71
CA PHE A 7 -2.38 18.03 -5.34
C PHE A 7 -2.45 17.50 -6.78
N LEU A 8 -1.35 17.61 -7.54
CA LEU A 8 -1.25 17.07 -8.90
C LEU A 8 -1.21 15.55 -8.93
N GLU A 9 -0.48 14.90 -8.02
CA GLU A 9 -0.48 13.44 -7.90
C GLU A 9 -1.87 12.90 -7.56
N GLY A 10 -2.59 13.56 -6.65
CA GLY A 10 -3.96 13.19 -6.31
C GLY A 10 -4.94 13.33 -7.49
N TRP A 11 -4.76 14.33 -8.35
CA TRP A 11 -5.61 14.51 -9.54
C TRP A 11 -5.28 13.50 -10.65
N LYS A 12 -4.00 13.15 -10.81
CA LYS A 12 -3.54 12.09 -11.72
C LYS A 12 -4.10 10.72 -11.32
N MET A 13 -4.16 10.44 -10.02
CA MET A 13 -4.76 9.20 -9.47
C MET A 13 -6.25 9.06 -9.73
N ARG A 14 -7.03 10.15 -9.76
CA ARG A 14 -8.48 10.09 -10.06
C ARG A 14 -8.78 9.64 -11.50
N LYS A 15 -7.86 9.87 -12.43
CA LYS A 15 -8.00 9.45 -13.84
C LYS A 15 -7.53 8.02 -14.08
N ARG A 16 -6.84 7.39 -13.12
CA ARG A 16 -6.32 6.03 -13.24
C ARG A 16 -7.41 4.98 -13.07
N THR A 17 -7.28 3.88 -13.80
CA THR A 17 -8.15 2.71 -13.66
C THR A 17 -7.85 1.99 -12.34
N PHE A 18 -8.72 1.05 -11.96
CA PHE A 18 -8.50 0.22 -10.77
C PHE A 18 -7.17 -0.55 -10.84
N GLU A 19 -6.89 -1.18 -11.99
CA GLU A 19 -5.66 -1.95 -12.23
C GLU A 19 -4.40 -1.08 -12.10
N GLU A 20 -4.40 0.12 -12.68
CA GLU A 20 -3.26 1.04 -12.52
C GLU A 20 -3.05 1.45 -11.06
N GLN A 21 -4.11 1.59 -10.26
CA GLN A 21 -3.97 1.87 -8.83
C GLN A 21 -3.43 0.67 -8.05
N VAL A 22 -3.80 -0.55 -8.43
CA VAL A 22 -3.25 -1.80 -7.89
C VAL A 22 -1.75 -1.88 -8.16
N GLU A 23 -1.30 -1.60 -9.39
CA GLU A 23 0.12 -1.64 -9.74
C GLU A 23 0.95 -0.63 -8.94
N ILE A 24 0.45 0.59 -8.75
CA ILE A 24 1.14 1.60 -7.93
C ILE A 24 1.16 1.15 -6.47
N PHE A 25 0.03 0.63 -5.98
CA PHE A 25 -0.06 0.13 -4.62
C PHE A 25 0.95 -0.98 -4.36
N LEU A 26 1.07 -1.95 -5.28
CA LEU A 26 2.07 -3.01 -5.23
C LEU A 26 3.50 -2.47 -5.31
N THR A 27 3.73 -1.49 -6.17
CA THR A 27 5.05 -0.83 -6.27
C THR A 27 5.39 -0.16 -4.95
N ASP A 28 4.48 0.64 -4.40
CA ASP A 28 4.64 1.32 -3.12
C ASP A 28 4.76 0.33 -1.94
N LEU A 29 4.19 -0.87 -2.04
CA LEU A 29 4.37 -1.95 -1.07
C LEU A 29 5.76 -2.55 -1.14
N ARG A 30 6.29 -2.78 -2.36
CA ARG A 30 7.63 -3.37 -2.57
C ARG A 30 8.75 -2.38 -2.30
N SER A 31 8.60 -1.13 -2.72
CA SER A 31 9.59 -0.06 -2.55
C SER A 31 9.37 0.78 -1.29
N GLY A 32 8.30 0.51 -0.55
CA GLY A 32 7.89 1.31 0.59
C GLY A 32 8.93 1.34 1.71
N ALA A 33 9.17 2.52 2.27
CA ALA A 33 10.06 2.68 3.40
C ALA A 33 9.52 1.90 4.61
N VAL A 34 10.29 0.91 5.04
CA VAL A 34 9.95 0.08 6.19
C VAL A 34 10.15 0.91 7.47
N THR A 35 9.13 0.97 8.31
CA THR A 35 9.23 1.60 9.63
C THR A 35 10.16 0.80 10.55
N ARG A 36 10.56 1.38 11.69
CA ARG A 36 11.39 0.68 12.70
C ARG A 36 10.81 -0.66 13.20
N ARG A 37 9.52 -0.92 12.97
CA ARG A 37 8.83 -2.17 13.35
C ARG A 37 8.62 -3.12 12.18
N GLY A 38 9.24 -2.91 11.02
CA GLY A 38 9.04 -3.78 9.85
C GLY A 38 7.80 -3.45 9.01
N HIS A 39 7.00 -2.44 9.39
CA HIS A 39 5.74 -2.14 8.70
C HIS A 39 5.95 -1.11 7.59
N ILE A 40 5.39 -1.36 6.42
CA ILE A 40 5.25 -0.40 5.32
C ILE A 40 4.00 0.43 5.57
N ARG A 41 4.17 1.75 5.62
CA ARG A 41 3.07 2.69 5.85
C ARG A 41 2.58 3.28 4.54
N LEU A 42 1.33 3.01 4.20
CA LEU A 42 0.65 3.53 3.03
C LEU A 42 -0.53 4.43 3.43
N ASN A 43 -0.73 5.51 2.68
CA ASN A 43 -1.86 6.41 2.89
C ASN A 43 -3.05 5.98 2.00
N PRO A 44 -4.16 5.50 2.57
CA PRO A 44 -5.33 5.06 1.77
C PRO A 44 -5.91 6.17 0.90
N HIS A 45 -5.81 7.44 1.30
CA HIS A 45 -6.32 8.56 0.52
C HIS A 45 -5.62 8.77 -0.83
N LYS A 46 -4.43 8.17 -1.01
CA LYS A 46 -3.71 8.16 -2.30
C LYS A 46 -4.41 7.28 -3.34
N TYR A 47 -5.10 6.23 -2.89
CA TYR A 47 -5.71 5.21 -3.75
C TYR A 47 -7.23 5.39 -3.78
N THR A 48 -7.69 6.35 -4.57
CA THR A 48 -9.10 6.77 -4.59
C THR A 48 -10.08 5.70 -5.12
N LYS A 49 -9.58 4.69 -5.83
CA LYS A 49 -10.36 3.60 -6.43
C LYS A 49 -10.13 2.26 -5.73
N LEU A 50 -9.10 2.15 -4.90
CA LEU A 50 -8.77 0.95 -4.16
C LEU A 50 -9.55 0.96 -2.84
N ARG A 51 -10.46 -0.01 -2.64
CA ARG A 51 -11.11 -0.14 -1.34
C ARG A 51 -10.19 -0.84 -0.36
N ARG A 52 -10.59 -0.82 0.91
CA ARG A 52 -9.88 -1.49 1.98
C ARG A 52 -9.77 -3.00 1.70
N GLU A 53 -10.87 -3.61 1.30
CA GLU A 53 -10.96 -5.04 1.04
C GLU A 53 -10.08 -5.45 -0.16
N ASP A 54 -10.05 -4.61 -1.20
CA ASP A 54 -9.19 -4.81 -2.37
C ASP A 54 -7.71 -4.71 -2.00
N ALA A 55 -7.35 -3.72 -1.18
CA ALA A 55 -5.98 -3.53 -0.71
C ALA A 55 -5.49 -4.70 0.15
N ASP A 56 -6.37 -5.21 1.01
CA ASP A 56 -6.08 -6.35 1.87
C ASP A 56 -5.84 -7.60 1.03
N ARG A 57 -6.72 -7.88 0.04
CA ARG A 57 -6.57 -9.02 -0.88
C ARG A 57 -5.30 -8.93 -1.73
N VAL A 58 -5.03 -7.77 -2.33
CA VAL A 58 -3.85 -7.56 -3.18
C VAL A 58 -2.56 -7.64 -2.37
N ALA A 59 -2.56 -7.11 -1.14
CA ALA A 59 -1.40 -7.21 -0.26
C ALA A 59 -1.14 -8.67 0.16
N GLU A 60 -2.20 -9.40 0.51
CA GLU A 60 -2.12 -10.81 0.89
C GLU A 60 -1.58 -11.68 -0.26
N GLU A 61 -2.08 -11.48 -1.48
CA GLU A 61 -1.59 -12.15 -2.69
C GLU A 61 -0.10 -11.83 -2.97
N ALA A 62 0.35 -10.64 -2.59
CA ALA A 62 1.74 -10.22 -2.69
C ALA A 62 2.63 -10.68 -1.52
N GLY A 63 2.09 -11.42 -0.54
CA GLY A 63 2.84 -11.89 0.63
C GLY A 63 2.98 -10.84 1.75
N TYR A 64 1.96 -9.99 1.92
CA TYR A 64 1.93 -8.98 2.98
C TYR A 64 0.63 -9.04 3.79
N TYR A 65 0.74 -8.88 5.10
CA TYR A 65 -0.39 -8.81 6.02
C TYR A 65 -0.64 -7.39 6.50
N ARG A 66 -1.91 -6.98 6.52
CA ARG A 66 -2.29 -5.68 7.06
C ARG A 66 -2.46 -5.72 8.57
N GLN A 67 -1.78 -4.81 9.25
CA GLN A 67 -2.03 -4.52 10.65
C GLN A 67 -3.29 -3.63 10.77
N THR A 68 -4.26 -4.07 11.58
CA THR A 68 -5.50 -3.33 11.82
C THR A 68 -5.41 -2.43 13.05
N PHE A 69 -4.53 -2.72 14.00
CA PHE A 69 -4.38 -1.97 15.25
C PHE A 69 -3.35 -0.82 15.15
N GLY A 70 -3.61 0.30 15.82
CA GLY A 70 -2.69 1.45 15.87
C GLY A 70 -2.55 2.22 14.55
N THR A 71 -3.37 1.88 13.56
CA THR A 71 -3.42 2.51 12.24
C THR A 71 -4.19 3.82 12.32
N LYS A 72 -3.52 4.93 12.67
CA LYS A 72 -4.12 6.28 12.70
C LYS A 72 -4.51 6.76 11.29
N GLY A 73 -5.52 6.14 10.67
CA GLY A 73 -5.97 6.41 9.29
C GLY A 73 -5.00 5.99 8.18
N ASN A 74 -3.97 5.20 8.50
CA ASN A 74 -2.98 4.71 7.52
C ASN A 74 -3.09 3.20 7.38
N TRP A 75 -2.79 2.66 6.21
CA TRP A 75 -2.60 1.23 6.08
C TRP A 75 -1.17 0.87 6.45
N LEU A 76 -1.02 -0.12 7.33
CA LEU A 76 0.27 -0.64 7.75
C LEU A 76 0.33 -2.08 7.28
N PHE A 77 1.28 -2.38 6.40
CA PHE A 77 1.50 -3.73 5.88
C PHE A 77 2.81 -4.27 6.41
N LEU A 78 2.81 -5.53 6.84
CA LEU A 78 3.99 -6.27 7.27
C LEU A 78 4.27 -7.33 6.20
N ARG A 79 5.54 -7.52 5.84
CA ARG A 79 5.90 -8.64 4.96
C ARG A 79 5.72 -9.95 5.73
N SER A 80 4.98 -10.88 5.14
CA SER A 80 4.79 -12.22 5.68
C SER A 80 6.11 -12.98 5.58
N ALA A 81 6.69 -13.39 6.71
CA ALA A 81 7.89 -14.21 6.73
C ALA A 81 7.69 -15.56 6.00
N ASP A 82 6.43 -16.01 5.87
CA ASP A 82 6.06 -17.26 5.22
C ASP A 82 6.24 -17.25 3.68
N SER A 83 6.60 -16.12 3.07
CA SER A 83 7.01 -16.10 1.65
C SER A 83 8.46 -16.56 1.42
N GLU A 84 9.16 -16.94 2.50
CA GLU A 84 10.50 -17.57 2.48
C GLU A 84 10.48 -19.07 2.83
N ASP A 85 9.32 -19.71 3.00
CA ASP A 85 9.19 -21.14 3.36
C ASP A 85 8.64 -22.03 2.21
N GLU A 86 8.97 -21.69 0.96
CA GLU A 86 8.83 -22.63 -0.19
C GLU A 86 10.19 -22.95 -0.83
N ASN A 87 11.26 -22.96 -0.02
CA ASN A 87 12.56 -23.50 -0.43
C ASN A 87 13.29 -24.13 0.77
N LYS A 88 12.77 -25.27 1.24
CA LYS A 88 13.52 -26.19 2.11
C LYS A 88 13.18 -27.64 1.82
#